data_AF-A0AA85J2T6-F1
#
_entry.id   AF-A0AA85J2T6-F1
#
_cell.length_a   1.000
_cell.length_b   1.000
_cell.length_c   1.000
_cell.angle_alpha   90.00
_cell.angle_beta   90.00
_cell.angle_gamma   90.00
#
_symmetry.space_group_name_H-M   'P 1'
#
loop_
_entity.id
_entity.type
_entity.pdbx_description
1 polymer ?
#
loop_
_entity_poly.entity_id
_entity_poly.type
_entity_poly.pdbx_seq_one_letter_code
_entity_poly.pdbx_strand_id
1 'polypeptide(L)'
;METGISLLRAIRWTIELQCDIVNYSFGEQVIWPNVGRISKYLNRMIHKHGIIMVASGGNNGPSLGTLSCPGGTVQGVIGVAPLVFPDMMRNLYSQPDDPFALQYQSTCEDSSSYNDSLQATCQQDEMNTVSQNSQTAQPTAYNWGSRGPAFDGALGLCVAAPGGANTSIASWQLKPCGLLSGSSMSAPMVTGGISLLLSGLRHRISVSMMVY
;
A
#
# COMPACT_ATOMS: atom_id res chain seq x y z
N MET A 1 -2.83 -19.43 7.72
CA MET A 1 -1.61 -19.83 7.02
C MET A 1 -1.99 -20.52 5.72
N GLU A 2 -1.42 -20.06 4.63
CA GLU A 2 -1.47 -20.68 3.32
C GLU A 2 -0.87 -22.10 3.35
N THR A 3 -1.32 -22.95 2.43
CA THR A 3 -0.73 -24.28 2.26
C THR A 3 -0.30 -24.44 0.81
N GLY A 4 0.81 -25.15 0.57
CA GLY A 4 1.26 -25.39 -0.80
C GLY A 4 0.21 -26.08 -1.67
N ILE A 5 -0.65 -26.92 -1.08
CA ILE A 5 -1.70 -27.63 -1.82
C ILE A 5 -2.91 -26.73 -2.14
N SER A 6 -3.31 -25.81 -1.25
CA SER A 6 -4.36 -24.84 -1.57
C SER A 6 -3.89 -23.84 -2.64
N LEU A 7 -2.63 -23.40 -2.57
CA LEU A 7 -2.06 -22.49 -3.56
C LEU A 7 -1.90 -23.14 -4.94
N LEU A 8 -1.45 -24.41 -5.03
CA LEU A 8 -1.39 -25.14 -6.30
C LEU A 8 -2.78 -25.36 -6.91
N ARG A 9 -3.81 -25.60 -6.09
CA ARG A 9 -5.20 -25.68 -6.56
C ARG A 9 -5.69 -24.32 -7.06
N ALA A 10 -5.39 -23.22 -6.37
CA ALA A 10 -5.73 -21.87 -6.81
C ALA A 10 -5.11 -21.54 -8.16
N ILE A 11 -3.79 -21.73 -8.32
CA ILE A 11 -3.07 -21.50 -9.60
C ILE A 11 -3.70 -22.30 -10.74
N ARG A 12 -4.07 -23.56 -10.51
CA ARG A 12 -4.76 -24.39 -11.50
C ARG A 12 -6.11 -23.78 -11.90
N TRP A 13 -6.95 -23.40 -10.93
CA TRP A 13 -8.25 -22.79 -11.19
C TRP A 13 -8.14 -21.43 -11.90
N THR A 14 -7.16 -20.59 -11.54
CA THR A 14 -6.88 -19.34 -12.25
C THR A 14 -6.59 -19.56 -13.74
N ILE A 15 -5.83 -20.61 -14.07
CA ILE A 15 -5.52 -20.98 -15.45
C ILE A 15 -6.74 -21.58 -16.16
N GLU A 16 -7.50 -22.46 -15.50
CA GLU A 16 -8.71 -23.10 -16.06
C GLU A 16 -9.85 -22.10 -16.31
N LEU A 17 -9.98 -21.07 -15.46
CA LEU A 17 -10.93 -19.95 -15.63
C LEU A 17 -10.41 -18.82 -16.53
N GLN A 18 -9.18 -18.96 -17.08
CA GLN A 18 -8.54 -17.94 -17.92
C GLN A 18 -8.52 -16.53 -17.31
N CYS A 19 -8.24 -16.43 -16.01
CA CYS A 19 -8.20 -15.13 -15.33
C CYS A 19 -7.06 -14.26 -15.87
N ASP A 20 -7.35 -12.99 -16.16
CA ASP A 20 -6.37 -12.05 -16.71
C ASP A 20 -5.37 -11.52 -15.68
N ILE A 21 -5.86 -11.30 -14.46
CA ILE A 21 -5.10 -10.69 -13.36
C ILE A 21 -5.46 -11.33 -12.02
N VAL A 22 -4.47 -11.48 -11.14
CA VAL A 22 -4.61 -12.00 -9.78
C VAL A 22 -4.03 -11.02 -8.77
N ASN A 23 -4.82 -10.67 -7.76
CA ASN A 23 -4.34 -10.03 -6.55
C ASN A 23 -3.94 -11.08 -5.50
N TYR A 24 -2.75 -10.93 -4.92
CA TYR A 24 -2.21 -11.82 -3.88
C TYR A 24 -1.75 -11.02 -2.65
N SER A 25 -2.70 -10.68 -1.78
CA SER A 25 -2.50 -9.88 -0.55
C SER A 25 -1.95 -10.68 0.65
N PHE A 26 -1.24 -11.77 0.40
CA PHE A 26 -0.68 -12.68 1.41
C PHE A 26 0.82 -12.92 1.15
N GLY A 27 1.51 -13.52 2.12
CA GLY A 27 2.89 -13.95 1.94
C GLY A 27 3.66 -14.21 3.22
N GLU A 28 4.68 -15.05 3.09
CA GLU A 28 5.60 -15.47 4.16
C GLU A 28 7.03 -15.02 3.83
N GLN A 29 7.92 -14.99 4.83
CA GLN A 29 9.34 -14.77 4.59
C GLN A 29 9.99 -16.01 3.93
N VAL A 30 10.93 -15.79 3.00
CA VAL A 30 11.72 -16.86 2.38
C VAL A 30 13.20 -16.48 2.32
N ILE A 31 14.05 -17.47 2.57
CA ILE A 31 15.52 -17.33 2.49
C ILE A 31 15.99 -17.45 1.02
N TRP A 32 15.33 -18.29 0.23
CA TRP A 32 15.70 -18.59 -1.15
C TRP A 32 14.66 -18.00 -2.13
N PRO A 33 14.87 -16.78 -2.66
CA PRO A 33 14.02 -16.20 -3.69
C PRO A 33 14.11 -17.03 -4.98
N ASN A 34 13.07 -16.98 -5.81
CA ASN A 34 12.97 -17.70 -7.10
C ASN A 34 13.15 -19.24 -7.04
N VAL A 35 13.19 -19.84 -5.85
CA VAL A 35 13.40 -21.28 -5.63
C VAL A 35 12.11 -21.95 -5.15
N GLY A 36 11.97 -23.23 -5.49
CA GLY A 36 10.91 -24.10 -4.96
C GLY A 36 9.72 -24.30 -5.89
N ARG A 37 8.87 -25.28 -5.53
CA ARG A 37 7.77 -25.74 -6.40
C ARG A 37 6.73 -24.64 -6.64
N ILE A 38 6.38 -23.88 -5.61
CA ILE A 38 5.38 -22.80 -5.71
C ILE A 38 5.86 -21.71 -6.67
N SER A 39 7.06 -21.14 -6.45
CA SER A 39 7.64 -20.12 -7.35
C SER A 39 7.67 -20.61 -8.81
N LYS A 40 8.09 -21.87 -9.05
CA LYS A 40 8.08 -22.47 -10.40
C LYS A 40 6.68 -22.50 -11.06
N TYR A 41 5.62 -22.74 -10.30
CA TYR A 41 4.25 -22.71 -10.84
C TYR A 41 3.69 -21.29 -10.98
N LEU A 42 4.05 -20.35 -10.11
CA LEU A 42 3.71 -18.93 -10.26
C LEU A 42 4.37 -18.34 -11.52
N ASN A 43 5.68 -18.55 -11.71
CA ASN A 43 6.41 -18.11 -12.91
C ASN A 43 5.82 -18.74 -14.18
N ARG A 44 5.33 -19.99 -14.11
CA ARG A 44 4.62 -20.64 -15.22
C ARG A 44 3.27 -19.99 -15.49
N MET A 45 2.48 -19.69 -14.46
CA MET A 45 1.20 -18.98 -14.59
C MET A 45 1.39 -17.63 -15.30
N ILE A 46 2.39 -16.86 -14.86
CA ILE A 46 2.69 -15.54 -15.39
C ILE A 46 3.24 -15.63 -16.82
N HIS A 47 4.38 -16.29 -17.03
CA HIS A 47 5.08 -16.25 -18.32
C HIS A 47 4.48 -17.16 -19.40
N LYS A 48 3.83 -18.28 -19.04
CA LYS A 48 3.26 -19.20 -20.04
C LYS A 48 1.79 -18.87 -20.38
N HIS A 49 1.02 -18.39 -19.40
CA HIS A 49 -0.41 -18.11 -19.60
C HIS A 49 -0.72 -16.60 -19.71
N GLY A 50 0.28 -15.72 -19.55
CA GLY A 50 0.11 -14.27 -19.69
C GLY A 50 -0.65 -13.61 -18.54
N ILE A 51 -0.82 -14.31 -17.42
CA ILE A 51 -1.64 -13.88 -16.29
C ILE A 51 -0.84 -12.90 -15.43
N ILE A 52 -1.34 -11.68 -15.29
CA ILE A 52 -0.68 -10.65 -14.48
C ILE A 52 -0.87 -10.99 -13.00
N MET A 53 0.22 -11.07 -12.23
CA MET A 53 0.14 -11.31 -10.78
C MET A 53 0.65 -10.08 -10.02
N VAL A 54 -0.20 -9.52 -9.17
CA VAL A 54 0.12 -8.42 -8.26
C VAL A 54 0.14 -8.98 -6.84
N ALA A 55 1.14 -8.64 -6.04
CA ALA A 55 1.27 -9.16 -4.69
C ALA A 55 1.79 -8.12 -3.69
N SER A 56 1.39 -8.29 -2.43
CA SER A 56 1.83 -7.45 -1.31
C SER A 56 3.32 -7.65 -1.01
N GLY A 57 4.07 -6.56 -0.87
CA GLY A 57 5.51 -6.59 -0.60
C GLY A 57 5.92 -7.07 0.81
N GLY A 58 4.98 -7.05 1.76
CA GLY A 58 5.18 -7.52 3.13
C GLY A 58 5.12 -6.41 4.18
N ASN A 59 4.82 -6.79 5.42
CA ASN A 59 4.68 -5.87 6.57
C ASN A 59 5.72 -6.17 7.69
N ASN A 60 6.87 -6.75 7.34
CA ASN A 60 7.92 -7.20 8.28
C ASN A 60 9.19 -6.33 8.22
N GLY A 61 9.09 -5.10 7.73
CA GLY A 61 10.18 -4.12 7.65
C GLY A 61 10.53 -3.47 8.99
N PRO A 62 11.42 -2.45 9.00
CA PRO A 62 11.99 -1.75 7.85
C PRO A 62 13.35 -2.28 7.35
N SER A 63 13.93 -3.32 7.98
CA SER A 63 15.26 -3.83 7.63
C SER A 63 15.35 -4.26 6.16
N LEU A 64 16.54 -4.15 5.56
CA LEU A 64 16.80 -4.68 4.22
C LEU A 64 16.60 -6.21 4.20
N GLY A 65 16.14 -6.76 3.08
CA GLY A 65 15.88 -8.21 2.95
C GLY A 65 14.59 -8.71 3.62
N THR A 66 13.73 -7.81 4.13
CA THR A 66 12.48 -8.19 4.84
C THR A 66 11.31 -8.54 3.92
N LEU A 67 11.54 -8.56 2.61
CA LEU A 67 10.52 -8.79 1.58
C LEU A 67 9.78 -10.13 1.74
N SER A 68 8.47 -10.09 1.55
CA SER A 68 7.62 -11.28 1.58
C SER A 68 7.56 -11.99 0.22
N CYS A 69 7.44 -13.31 0.26
CA CYS A 69 7.13 -14.16 -0.88
C CYS A 69 5.61 -14.25 -1.07
N PRO A 70 5.06 -14.07 -2.29
CA PRO A 70 5.79 -13.95 -3.56
C PRO A 70 6.21 -12.54 -3.94
N GLY A 71 5.62 -11.49 -3.34
CA GLY A 71 5.63 -10.13 -3.87
C GLY A 71 6.99 -9.46 -4.04
N GLY A 72 8.00 -9.80 -3.23
CA GLY A 72 9.35 -9.25 -3.39
C GLY A 72 10.42 -10.27 -3.77
N THR A 73 10.06 -11.54 -4.01
CA THR A 73 11.03 -12.65 -4.15
C THR A 73 10.75 -13.60 -5.32
N VAL A 74 9.69 -13.37 -6.10
CA VAL A 74 9.30 -14.20 -7.24
C VAL A 74 9.29 -13.35 -8.51
N GLN A 75 10.11 -13.72 -9.48
CA GLN A 75 10.25 -13.03 -10.76
C GLN A 75 8.92 -12.98 -11.54
N GLY A 76 8.63 -11.83 -12.15
CA GLY A 76 7.41 -11.61 -12.93
C GLY A 76 6.18 -11.22 -12.09
N VAL A 77 6.26 -11.29 -10.76
CA VAL A 77 5.23 -10.76 -9.86
C VAL A 77 5.43 -9.25 -9.68
N ILE A 78 4.34 -8.49 -9.75
CA ILE A 78 4.35 -7.05 -9.47
C ILE A 78 4.24 -6.86 -7.96
N GLY A 79 5.39 -6.61 -7.32
CA GLY A 79 5.47 -6.34 -5.88
C GLY A 79 5.04 -4.93 -5.53
N VAL A 80 4.15 -4.80 -4.53
CA VAL A 80 3.58 -3.51 -4.11
C VAL A 80 4.04 -3.11 -2.70
N ALA A 81 4.71 -1.96 -2.60
CA ALA A 81 5.06 -1.31 -1.35
C ALA A 81 3.89 -0.46 -0.78
N PRO A 82 3.68 -0.46 0.56
CA PRO A 82 2.65 0.38 1.18
C PRO A 82 3.18 1.78 1.49
N LEU A 83 2.44 2.81 1.06
CA LEU A 83 2.67 4.22 1.38
C LEU A 83 1.54 4.78 2.23
N VAL A 84 1.89 5.75 3.07
CA VAL A 84 0.94 6.63 3.75
C VAL A 84 1.08 8.04 3.15
N PHE A 85 -0.05 8.61 2.72
CA PHE A 85 -0.14 9.96 2.16
C PHE A 85 -0.53 10.97 3.26
N PRO A 86 -0.28 12.28 3.09
CA PRO A 86 -0.56 13.30 4.12
C PRO A 86 -2.01 13.28 4.62
N ASP A 87 -2.98 13.21 3.70
CA ASP A 87 -4.40 13.08 4.04
C ASP A 87 -4.69 11.84 4.89
N MET A 88 -3.93 10.76 4.70
CA MET A 88 -4.04 9.54 5.48
C MET A 88 -3.36 9.67 6.84
N MET A 89 -2.19 10.33 6.92
CA MET A 89 -1.51 10.67 8.17
C MET A 89 -2.47 11.40 9.11
N ARG A 90 -3.06 12.49 8.60
CA ARG A 90 -4.02 13.33 9.33
C ARG A 90 -5.31 12.60 9.68
N ASN A 91 -6.01 12.01 8.71
CA ASN A 91 -7.38 11.51 8.94
C ASN A 91 -7.43 10.08 9.52
N LEU A 92 -6.41 9.24 9.31
CA LEU A 92 -6.43 7.83 9.75
C LEU A 92 -5.57 7.57 10.98
N TYR A 93 -4.55 8.39 11.23
CA TYR A 93 -3.59 8.20 12.32
C TYR A 93 -3.44 9.41 13.24
N SER A 94 -4.18 10.51 13.00
CA SER A 94 -4.04 11.79 13.70
C SER A 94 -2.60 12.31 13.72
N GLN A 95 -1.79 11.94 12.73
CA GLN A 95 -0.42 12.42 12.58
C GLN A 95 -0.43 13.82 11.96
N PRO A 96 0.37 14.76 12.48
CA PRO A 96 0.46 16.11 11.92
C PRO A 96 1.07 16.07 10.51
N ASP A 97 0.34 16.63 9.57
CA ASP A 97 0.72 16.85 8.17
C ASP A 97 1.50 18.16 7.96
N ASP A 98 1.37 19.10 8.91
CA ASP A 98 2.13 20.36 8.96
C ASP A 98 3.11 20.36 10.16
N PRO A 99 4.42 20.60 9.95
CA PRO A 99 5.41 20.62 11.04
C PRO A 99 5.20 21.77 12.04
N PHE A 100 4.50 22.85 11.64
CA PHE A 100 4.15 23.97 12.52
C PHE A 100 2.89 23.75 13.37
N ALA A 101 1.99 22.84 12.98
CA ALA A 101 0.71 22.65 13.69
C ALA A 101 0.89 22.14 15.13
N LEU A 102 1.93 21.32 15.37
CA LEU A 102 2.27 20.83 16.71
C LEU A 102 2.64 21.96 17.69
N GLN A 103 3.26 23.04 17.21
CA GLN A 103 3.79 24.11 18.06
C GLN A 103 2.68 24.96 18.71
N TYR A 104 1.48 24.97 18.11
CA TYR A 104 0.31 25.67 18.62
C TYR A 104 -0.44 24.89 19.72
N GLN A 105 -0.25 23.55 19.80
CA GLN A 105 -1.00 22.69 20.73
C GLN A 105 -0.24 22.39 22.03
N SER A 106 1.03 22.80 22.14
CA SER A 106 1.86 22.65 23.34
C SER A 106 1.76 23.80 24.34
N THR A 107 0.98 24.85 24.09
CA THR A 107 0.79 26.01 25.00
C THR A 107 -0.47 25.91 25.87
N CYS A 108 -1.13 24.75 25.89
CA CYS A 108 -2.24 24.46 26.80
C CYS A 108 -1.70 24.08 28.19
N GLU A 109 -1.21 25.07 28.95
CA GLU A 109 -0.76 24.87 30.33
C GLU A 109 -1.92 24.45 31.25
N ASP A 110 -1.65 23.57 32.22
CA ASP A 110 -2.59 23.16 33.27
C ASP A 110 -3.00 24.38 34.12
N SER A 111 -4.19 24.94 33.86
CA SER A 111 -4.69 26.11 34.56
C SER A 111 -5.20 25.77 35.96
N SER A 112 -4.31 25.68 36.94
CA SER A 112 -4.65 25.45 38.36
C SER A 112 -4.08 26.48 39.34
N SER A 113 -4.34 27.77 39.14
CA SER A 113 -4.42 28.78 40.22
C SER A 113 -4.90 30.17 39.76
N TYR A 114 -5.62 30.87 40.66
CA TYR A 114 -5.85 32.32 40.74
C TYR A 114 -4.64 33.16 40.26
N ASN A 115 -4.71 34.40 39.73
CA ASN A 115 -5.71 35.49 39.76
C ASN A 115 -5.38 36.50 38.60
N ASP A 116 -6.05 37.63 38.30
CA ASP A 116 -7.22 38.39 38.79
C ASP A 116 -7.85 39.12 37.56
N SER A 117 -8.65 40.18 37.76
CA SER A 117 -9.31 41.03 36.78
C SER A 117 -8.47 42.22 36.29
N LEU A 118 -8.27 42.37 34.98
CA LEU A 118 -8.12 43.66 34.29
C LEU A 118 -8.29 43.52 32.76
N GLN A 119 -8.90 44.55 32.17
CA GLN A 119 -9.49 44.70 30.83
C GLN A 119 -8.72 44.16 29.61
N ALA A 120 -9.51 43.72 28.62
CA ALA A 120 -9.03 43.25 27.31
C ALA A 120 -8.37 44.35 26.48
N THR A 121 -7.25 44.01 25.82
CA THR A 121 -6.70 44.79 24.70
C THR A 121 -6.38 43.83 23.55
N CYS A 122 -7.31 43.68 22.61
CA CYS A 122 -7.05 42.91 21.38
C CYS A 122 -6.18 43.75 20.44
N GLN A 123 -4.87 43.62 20.51
CA GLN A 123 -3.98 44.16 19.49
C GLN A 123 -4.05 43.26 18.24
N GLN A 124 -4.51 43.85 17.14
CA GLN A 124 -4.52 43.23 15.82
C GLN A 124 -3.13 43.41 15.21
N ASP A 125 -2.18 42.55 15.59
CA ASP A 125 -0.85 42.58 14.96
C ASP A 125 -0.92 42.01 13.53
N GLU A 126 -0.28 42.73 12.62
CA GLU A 126 -0.50 42.62 11.18
C GLU A 126 0.00 41.30 10.58
N MET A 127 -0.69 40.87 9.51
CA MET A 127 -0.40 39.65 8.75
C MET A 127 0.94 39.76 8.00
N ASN A 128 2.04 39.56 8.72
CA ASN A 128 3.38 39.56 8.17
C ASN A 128 3.54 38.46 7.11
N THR A 129 3.76 38.88 5.87
CA THR A 129 3.91 38.03 4.69
C THR A 129 5.29 37.38 4.62
N VAL A 130 5.64 36.62 5.65
CA VAL A 130 6.65 35.57 5.53
C VAL A 130 6.16 34.64 4.42
N SER A 131 7.00 34.41 3.41
CA SER A 131 6.70 33.50 2.31
C SER A 131 6.57 32.08 2.87
N GLN A 132 5.33 31.69 3.20
CA GLN A 132 5.00 30.39 3.76
C GLN A 132 5.22 29.32 2.68
N ASN A 133 6.44 28.80 2.65
CA ASN A 133 6.69 27.45 2.16
C ASN A 133 6.01 26.49 3.16
N SER A 134 4.68 26.37 3.06
CA SER A 134 3.93 25.28 3.67
C SER A 134 4.43 23.98 3.06
N GLN A 135 5.47 23.42 3.66
CA GLN A 135 5.98 22.11 3.33
C GLN A 135 4.96 21.08 3.82
N THR A 136 3.93 20.88 3.00
CA THR A 136 3.00 19.78 3.16
C THR A 136 3.80 18.49 3.31
N ALA A 137 3.43 17.65 4.29
CA ALA A 137 4.06 16.36 4.47
C ALA A 137 4.16 15.60 3.13
N GLN A 138 5.20 14.80 2.97
CA GLN A 138 5.41 14.05 1.73
C GLN A 138 4.94 12.59 1.88
N PRO A 139 4.39 11.96 0.82
CA PRO A 139 4.03 10.56 0.87
C PRO A 139 5.21 9.70 1.31
N THR A 140 5.04 8.97 2.41
CA THR A 140 6.13 8.26 3.10
C THR A 140 5.78 6.78 3.20
N ALA A 141 6.79 5.91 3.11
CA ALA A 141 6.58 4.47 3.28
C ALA A 141 6.39 4.12 4.76
N TYR A 142 5.49 3.18 5.08
CA TYR A 142 5.25 2.75 6.46
C TYR A 142 6.54 2.25 7.14
N ASN A 143 6.64 2.49 8.44
CA ASN A 143 7.78 2.08 9.27
C ASN A 143 7.95 0.55 9.34
N TRP A 144 6.86 -0.22 9.25
CA TRP A 144 6.86 -1.68 9.12
C TRP A 144 6.82 -2.17 7.66
N GLY A 145 6.80 -1.28 6.67
CA GLY A 145 6.78 -1.66 5.26
C GLY A 145 8.09 -2.35 4.86
N SER A 146 7.99 -3.58 4.35
CA SER A 146 9.17 -4.40 4.02
C SER A 146 10.03 -3.76 2.94
N ARG A 147 11.36 -3.91 3.04
CA ARG A 147 12.33 -3.26 2.16
C ARG A 147 13.19 -4.26 1.42
N GLY A 148 13.43 -3.99 0.14
CA GLY A 148 14.45 -4.67 -0.65
C GLY A 148 15.87 -4.20 -0.29
N PRO A 149 16.91 -4.74 -0.96
CA PRO A 149 16.82 -5.80 -1.97
C PRO A 149 16.39 -7.15 -1.36
N ALA A 150 16.00 -8.09 -2.21
CA ALA A 150 15.83 -9.49 -1.87
C ALA A 150 17.19 -10.19 -1.65
N PHE A 151 17.18 -11.40 -1.09
CA PHE A 151 18.40 -12.16 -0.78
C PHE A 151 19.26 -12.55 -2.00
N ASP A 152 18.72 -12.52 -3.22
CA ASP A 152 19.45 -12.69 -4.49
C ASP A 152 19.99 -11.36 -5.06
N GLY A 153 19.80 -10.25 -4.35
CA GLY A 153 20.18 -8.90 -4.79
C GLY A 153 19.17 -8.22 -5.71
N ALA A 154 18.05 -8.86 -6.07
CA ALA A 154 16.99 -8.21 -6.84
C ALA A 154 16.33 -7.07 -6.04
N LEU A 155 15.85 -6.01 -6.70
CA LEU A 155 15.15 -4.90 -6.02
C LEU A 155 13.83 -5.35 -5.34
N GLY A 156 13.20 -6.40 -5.89
CA GLY A 156 12.02 -7.05 -5.33
C GLY A 156 10.71 -6.31 -5.58
N LEU A 157 10.54 -5.12 -4.98
CA LEU A 157 9.30 -4.34 -5.14
C LEU A 157 9.35 -3.46 -6.40
N CYS A 158 8.21 -3.36 -7.09
CA CYS A 158 8.11 -2.69 -8.40
C CYS A 158 7.40 -1.34 -8.32
N VAL A 159 6.32 -1.27 -7.53
CA VAL A 159 5.46 -0.09 -7.43
C VAL A 159 5.04 0.16 -5.99
N ALA A 160 4.47 1.33 -5.71
CA ALA A 160 4.03 1.73 -4.39
C ALA A 160 2.64 2.36 -4.46
N ALA A 161 1.80 2.11 -3.45
CA ALA A 161 0.41 2.60 -3.41
C ALA A 161 -0.05 2.80 -1.95
N PRO A 162 -1.13 3.56 -1.70
CA PRO A 162 -1.76 3.69 -0.38
C PRO A 162 -1.89 2.35 0.36
N GLY A 163 -1.41 2.28 1.61
CA GLY A 163 -1.44 1.07 2.45
C GLY A 163 -2.53 1.07 3.53
N GLY A 164 -3.10 2.23 3.86
CA GLY A 164 -4.26 2.35 4.74
C GLY A 164 -5.55 2.39 3.93
N ALA A 165 -6.54 1.57 4.30
CA ALA A 165 -7.84 1.56 3.65
C ALA A 165 -8.96 1.30 4.68
N ASN A 166 -10.05 2.06 4.59
CA ASN A 166 -11.31 1.69 5.21
C ASN A 166 -12.04 0.71 4.29
N THR A 167 -11.82 -0.58 4.49
CA THR A 167 -12.31 -1.65 3.61
C THR A 167 -13.60 -2.26 4.15
N SER A 168 -14.43 -2.80 3.26
CA SER A 168 -15.44 -3.77 3.67
C SER A 168 -14.77 -4.97 4.34
N ILE A 169 -15.43 -5.52 5.35
CA ILE A 169 -14.98 -6.68 6.11
C ILE A 169 -15.94 -7.85 5.83
N ALA A 170 -15.42 -9.08 5.89
CA ALA A 170 -16.24 -10.27 5.70
C ALA A 170 -17.37 -10.34 6.75
N SER A 171 -18.59 -10.63 6.31
CA SER A 171 -19.83 -10.48 7.10
C SER A 171 -19.85 -11.23 8.43
N TRP A 172 -19.06 -12.31 8.57
CA TRP A 172 -18.92 -13.08 9.81
C TRP A 172 -18.27 -12.29 10.96
N GLN A 173 -17.55 -11.20 10.68
CA GLN A 173 -17.01 -10.31 11.73
C GLN A 173 -18.04 -9.32 12.30
N LEU A 174 -19.29 -9.33 11.78
CA LEU A 174 -20.40 -8.47 12.22
C LEU A 174 -20.06 -6.96 12.20
N LYS A 175 -19.16 -6.54 11.30
CA LYS A 175 -18.78 -5.14 11.06
C LYS A 175 -18.90 -4.83 9.57
N PRO A 176 -19.50 -3.68 9.17
CA PRO A 176 -19.69 -3.35 7.76
C PRO A 176 -18.36 -2.99 7.07
N CYS A 177 -17.47 -2.33 7.80
CA CYS A 177 -16.15 -1.93 7.34
C CYS A 177 -15.16 -1.84 8.52
N GLY A 178 -13.89 -1.60 8.21
CA GLY A 178 -12.89 -1.21 9.18
C GLY A 178 -11.61 -0.70 8.53
N LEU A 179 -10.91 0.15 9.26
CA LEU A 179 -9.59 0.66 8.90
C LEU A 179 -8.55 -0.43 9.07
N LEU A 180 -7.96 -0.87 7.95
CA LEU A 180 -6.85 -1.81 7.90
C LEU A 180 -5.64 -1.15 7.22
N SER A 181 -4.44 -1.53 7.68
CA SER A 181 -3.17 -1.00 7.19
C SER A 181 -2.26 -2.16 6.77
N GLY A 182 -1.74 -2.14 5.55
CA GLY A 182 -0.86 -3.18 5.04
C GLY A 182 -0.55 -3.04 3.56
N SER A 183 0.57 -3.63 3.11
CA SER A 183 0.82 -3.89 1.68
C SER A 183 -0.28 -4.75 1.04
N SER A 184 -0.98 -5.54 1.85
CA SER A 184 -2.22 -6.26 1.53
C SER A 184 -3.37 -5.38 1.04
N MET A 185 -3.41 -4.09 1.41
CA MET A 185 -4.41 -3.11 0.94
C MET A 185 -3.92 -2.36 -0.31
N SER A 186 -2.60 -2.18 -0.45
CA SER A 186 -1.97 -1.58 -1.63
C SER A 186 -2.06 -2.47 -2.87
N ALA A 187 -1.88 -3.79 -2.71
CA ALA A 187 -1.94 -4.76 -3.81
C ALA A 187 -3.28 -4.76 -4.59
N PRO A 188 -4.47 -4.79 -3.97
CA PRO A 188 -5.73 -4.75 -4.71
C PRO A 188 -5.99 -3.40 -5.38
N MET A 189 -5.47 -2.28 -4.83
CA MET A 189 -5.54 -0.98 -5.50
C MET A 189 -4.75 -0.97 -6.82
N VAL A 190 -3.51 -1.47 -6.79
CA VAL A 190 -2.68 -1.64 -8.01
C VAL A 190 -3.35 -2.62 -8.99
N THR A 191 -3.92 -3.72 -8.49
CA THR A 191 -4.69 -4.68 -9.29
C THR A 191 -5.86 -4.01 -10.02
N GLY A 192 -6.64 -3.17 -9.33
CA GLY A 192 -7.74 -2.40 -9.92
C GLY A 192 -7.27 -1.37 -10.97
N GLY A 193 -6.14 -0.71 -10.74
CA GLY A 193 -5.54 0.17 -11.74
C GLY A 193 -5.15 -0.58 -13.02
N ILE A 194 -4.48 -1.73 -12.87
CA ILE A 194 -4.06 -2.55 -14.02
C ILE A 194 -5.27 -3.16 -14.76
N SER A 195 -6.33 -3.57 -14.06
CA SER A 195 -7.51 -4.14 -14.73
C SER A 195 -8.25 -3.10 -15.58
N LEU A 196 -8.34 -1.85 -15.13
CA LEU A 196 -8.87 -0.74 -15.92
C LEU A 196 -8.01 -0.45 -17.16
N LEU A 197 -6.68 -0.43 -17.02
CA LEU A 197 -5.75 -0.27 -18.14
C LEU A 197 -5.89 -1.40 -19.16
N LEU A 198 -5.94 -2.66 -18.71
CA LEU A 198 -6.11 -3.82 -19.57
C LEU A 198 -7.46 -3.80 -20.31
N SER A 199 -8.54 -3.40 -19.62
CA SER A 199 -9.86 -3.21 -20.23
C SER A 199 -9.83 -2.16 -21.35
N GLY A 200 -9.24 -0.98 -21.08
CA GLY A 200 -9.09 0.09 -22.07
C GLY A 200 -8.23 -0.31 -23.28
N LEU A 201 -7.14 -1.04 -23.06
CA LEU A 201 -6.29 -1.56 -24.12
C LEU A 201 -7.03 -2.59 -25.00
N ARG A 202 -7.75 -3.54 -24.38
CA ARG A 202 -8.57 -4.52 -25.11
C ARG A 202 -9.66 -3.87 -25.94
N HIS A 203 -10.34 -2.86 -25.39
CA HIS A 203 -11.35 -2.12 -26.12
C HIS A 203 -10.75 -1.42 -27.36
N ARG A 204 -9.60 -0.74 -27.21
CA ARG A 204 -8.92 -0.08 -28.36
C ARG A 204 -8.45 -1.06 -29.42
N ILE A 205 -7.88 -2.21 -29.03
CA ILE A 205 -7.44 -3.25 -29.97
C ILE A 205 -8.65 -3.80 -30.73
N SER A 206 -9.74 -4.13 -30.04
CA SER A 206 -10.98 -4.64 -30.66
C SER A 206 -11.57 -3.65 -31.67
N VAL A 207 -11.71 -2.38 -31.28
CA VAL A 207 -12.20 -1.32 -32.19
C VAL A 207 -11.27 -1.13 -33.38
N SER A 208 -9.95 -1.13 -33.18
CA SER A 208 -8.99 -1.02 -34.29
C SER A 208 -9.01 -2.22 -35.24
N MET A 209 -9.46 -3.39 -34.79
CA MET A 209 -9.57 -4.61 -35.61
C MET A 209 -10.90 -4.70 -36.38
N MET A 210 -11.91 -3.90 -36.02
CA MET A 210 -13.20 -3.81 -36.73
C MET A 210 -13.23 -2.71 -37.80
N VAL A 211 -12.17 -1.90 -37.92
CA VAL A 211 -12.07 -0.76 -38.85
C VAL A 211 -11.22 -1.09 -40.10
N TYR A 212 -10.74 -2.34 -40.21
CA TYR A 212 -10.06 -2.92 -41.38
C TYR A 212 -10.78 -4.18 -41.85
#